data_AF-S0EUX6-F1
#
_entry.id   AF-S0EUX6-F1
#
_cell.length_a   1.000
_cell.length_b   1.000
_cell.length_c   1.000
_cell.angle_alpha   90.00
_cell.angle_beta   90.00
_cell.angle_gamma   90.00
#
_symmetry.space_group_name_H-M   'P 1'
#
loop_
_entity.id
_entity.type
_entity.pdbx_description
1 polymer ?
#
loop_
_entity_poly.entity_id
_entity_poly.type
_entity_poly.pdbx_seq_one_letter_code
_entity_poly.pdbx_strand_id
1 'polypeptide(L)'
;MFDPDVIALIAERKIQEAIEQGKFDNLPGKGKPLVLEEEAIVPPHLRVANHALRNVGALPEWVQLLKEIVSLKREIALLRAQLITQSRRRRFVLSSARIRPATREAYLQWCVQMRALYQQRLCEVNLLVLRFSLIAPPSQVDRALPYRVVVEMEAFDTEFLPCPLTALPELSSAIPLERKAPDIKEGFLRRLMRIRYRHLQKPSK
;
A
#
# COMPACT_ATOMS: atom_id res chain seq x y z
N MET A 1 -31.07 10.56 -37.67
CA MET A 1 -29.84 10.79 -36.89
C MET A 1 -29.67 12.30 -36.84
N PHE A 2 -29.78 12.93 -35.67
CA PHE A 2 -29.65 14.38 -35.55
C PHE A 2 -28.16 14.74 -35.57
N ASP A 3 -27.73 15.57 -36.51
CA ASP A 3 -26.33 15.96 -36.63
C ASP A 3 -25.93 16.88 -35.45
N PRO A 4 -24.88 16.51 -34.66
CA PRO A 4 -24.43 17.27 -33.51
C PRO A 4 -24.08 18.73 -33.83
N ASP A 5 -23.60 18.99 -35.04
CA ASP A 5 -23.16 20.31 -35.50
C ASP A 5 -24.32 21.31 -35.64
N VAL A 6 -25.52 20.82 -35.98
CA VAL A 6 -26.73 21.65 -36.08
C VAL A 6 -27.20 22.09 -34.70
N ILE A 7 -27.09 21.21 -33.70
CA ILE A 7 -27.43 21.52 -32.30
C ILE A 7 -26.45 22.55 -31.75
N ALA A 8 -25.16 22.39 -32.04
CA ALA A 8 -24.13 23.35 -31.65
C ALA A 8 -24.39 24.74 -32.25
N LEU A 9 -24.73 24.83 -33.53
CA LEU A 9 -25.03 26.11 -34.19
C LEU A 9 -26.26 26.81 -33.59
N ILE A 10 -27.31 26.05 -33.25
CA ILE A 10 -28.51 26.59 -32.59
C ILE A 10 -28.19 27.04 -31.17
N ALA A 11 -27.36 26.29 -30.44
CA ALA A 11 -26.92 26.65 -29.10
C ALA A 11 -26.09 27.94 -29.10
N GLU A 12 -25.11 28.05 -30.00
CA GLU A 12 -24.24 29.23 -30.15
C GLU A 12 -25.06 30.49 -30.43
N ARG A 13 -26.03 30.40 -31.35
CA ARG A 13 -26.90 31.53 -31.70
C ARG A 13 -27.77 31.97 -30.51
N LYS A 14 -28.30 31.03 -29.73
CA LYS A 14 -29.08 31.35 -28.52
C LYS A 14 -28.21 31.94 -27.40
N ILE A 15 -26.96 31.51 -27.26
CA ILE A 15 -26.02 32.08 -26.30
C ILE A 15 -25.73 33.54 -26.68
N GLN A 16 -25.44 33.81 -27.95
CA GLN A 16 -25.18 35.16 -28.45
C GLN A 16 -26.37 36.12 -28.24
N GLU A 17 -27.59 35.68 -28.58
CA GLU A 17 -28.81 36.44 -28.34
C GLU A 17 -29.02 36.74 -26.84
N ALA A 18 -28.65 35.81 -25.95
CA ALA A 18 -28.74 36.01 -24.51
C ALA A 18 -27.66 36.97 -23.96
N ILE A 19 -26.47 37.01 -24.60
CA ILE A 19 -25.41 37.98 -24.30
C ILE A 19 -25.86 39.39 -24.70
N GLU A 20 -26.40 39.56 -25.91
CA GLU A 20 -26.89 40.84 -26.41
C GLU A 20 -28.06 41.39 -25.58
N GLN A 21 -28.91 40.50 -25.05
CA GLN A 21 -30.02 40.86 -24.16
C GLN A 21 -29.59 41.14 -22.71
N GLY A 22 -28.28 41.08 -22.40
CA GLY A 22 -27.77 41.32 -21.05
C GLY A 22 -28.25 40.29 -20.02
N LYS A 23 -28.70 39.10 -20.45
CA LYS A 23 -29.24 38.07 -19.54
C LYS A 23 -28.17 37.51 -18.58
N PHE A 24 -26.90 37.71 -18.90
CA PHE A 24 -25.77 37.33 -18.05
C PHE A 24 -25.29 38.46 -17.14
N ASP A 25 -25.90 39.66 -17.20
CA ASP A 25 -25.39 40.81 -16.46
C ASP A 25 -25.67 40.81 -14.96
N ASN A 26 -26.66 40.03 -14.52
CA ASN A 26 -27.09 39.98 -13.13
C ASN A 26 -27.19 38.54 -12.59
N LEU A 27 -26.25 37.68 -12.98
CA LEU A 27 -26.20 36.30 -12.48
C LEU A 27 -25.94 36.28 -10.97
N PRO A 28 -26.64 35.39 -10.21
CA PRO A 28 -26.34 35.19 -8.80
C PRO A 28 -24.89 34.73 -8.65
N GLY A 29 -24.08 35.51 -7.94
CA GLY A 29 -22.65 35.22 -7.72
C GLY A 29 -21.67 35.99 -8.63
N LYS A 30 -22.14 36.86 -9.53
CA LYS A 30 -21.27 37.72 -10.36
C LYS A 30 -20.33 38.57 -9.47
N GLY A 31 -19.02 38.42 -9.66
CA GLY A 31 -17.98 39.16 -8.92
C GLY A 31 -17.67 38.64 -7.50
N LYS A 32 -18.36 37.58 -7.03
CA LYS A 32 -18.03 36.90 -5.77
C LYS A 32 -17.12 35.70 -6.05
N PRO A 33 -16.19 35.35 -5.14
CA PRO A 33 -15.43 34.12 -5.28
C PRO A 33 -16.40 32.95 -5.41
N LEU A 34 -16.20 32.11 -6.43
CA LEU A 34 -17.00 30.89 -6.61
C LEU A 34 -16.91 30.06 -5.32
N VAL A 35 -18.03 29.85 -4.64
CA VAL A 35 -18.13 28.85 -3.59
C VAL A 35 -18.21 27.51 -4.31
N LEU A 36 -17.05 26.88 -4.50
CA LEU A 36 -16.98 25.49 -4.94
C LEU A 36 -17.47 24.63 -3.78
N GLU A 37 -18.79 24.49 -3.65
CA GLU A 37 -19.35 23.46 -2.78
C GLU A 37 -18.80 22.13 -3.29
N GLU A 38 -17.96 21.45 -2.51
CA GLU A 38 -17.42 20.12 -2.87
C GLU A 38 -18.55 19.12 -3.19
N GLU A 39 -19.75 19.39 -2.68
CA GLU A 39 -21.00 18.67 -2.91
C GLU A 39 -21.53 18.84 -4.35
N ALA A 40 -21.14 19.90 -5.07
CA ALA A 40 -21.49 20.10 -6.48
C ALA A 40 -20.93 18.98 -7.38
N ILE A 41 -19.78 18.40 -7.00
CA ILE A 41 -19.13 17.29 -7.70
C ILE A 41 -19.84 15.96 -7.41
N VAL A 42 -20.60 15.88 -6.31
CA VAL A 42 -21.31 14.67 -5.89
C VAL A 42 -22.72 14.66 -6.52
N PRO A 43 -23.12 13.56 -7.19
CA PRO A 43 -24.48 13.42 -7.71
C PRO A 43 -25.54 13.66 -6.63
N PRO A 44 -26.67 14.35 -6.93
CA PRO A 44 -27.63 14.79 -5.91
C PRO A 44 -28.12 13.68 -4.98
N HIS A 45 -28.32 12.48 -5.51
CA HIS A 45 -28.79 11.31 -4.74
C HIS A 45 -27.74 10.76 -3.75
N LEU A 46 -26.46 11.10 -3.90
CA LEU A 46 -25.38 10.67 -2.99
C LEU A 46 -24.98 11.75 -1.99
N ARG A 47 -25.43 13.01 -2.15
CA ARG A 47 -25.02 14.13 -1.29
C ARG A 47 -25.41 13.91 0.17
N VAL A 48 -26.62 13.43 0.43
CA VAL A 48 -27.11 13.15 1.80
C VAL A 48 -26.30 12.04 2.47
N ALA A 49 -25.99 10.97 1.74
CA ALA A 49 -25.14 9.88 2.23
C ALA A 49 -23.71 10.36 2.49
N ASN A 50 -23.15 11.18 1.61
CA ASN A 50 -21.80 11.71 1.72
C ASN A 50 -21.67 12.73 2.88
N HIS A 51 -22.66 13.61 3.03
CA HIS A 51 -22.78 14.54 4.15
C HIS A 51 -22.93 13.80 5.49
N ALA A 52 -23.77 12.76 5.55
CA ALA A 52 -23.90 11.92 6.74
C ALA A 52 -22.60 11.21 7.09
N LEU A 53 -21.90 10.61 6.11
CA LEU A 53 -20.60 9.95 6.34
C LEU A 53 -19.52 10.92 6.82
N ARG A 54 -19.49 12.15 6.29
CA ARG A 54 -18.56 13.21 6.74
C ARG A 54 -18.87 13.65 8.18
N ASN A 55 -20.14 13.81 8.51
CA ASN A 55 -20.58 14.34 9.81
C ASN A 55 -20.40 13.35 10.96
N VAL A 56 -20.37 12.04 10.68
CA VAL A 56 -20.13 11.02 11.72
C VAL A 56 -18.65 10.97 12.14
N GLY A 57 -17.72 11.62 11.42
CA GLY A 57 -16.29 11.63 11.76
C GLY A 57 -15.62 10.25 11.74
N ALA A 58 -16.36 9.20 11.40
CA ALA A 58 -15.87 7.83 11.29
C ALA A 58 -15.07 7.71 10.00
N LEU A 59 -13.75 7.59 10.14
CA LEU A 59 -12.86 7.30 9.03
C LEU A 59 -13.32 6.00 8.34
N PRO A 60 -13.50 5.99 7.02
CA PRO A 60 -13.76 4.77 6.28
C PRO A 60 -12.73 3.69 6.60
N GLU A 61 -13.14 2.42 6.64
CA GLU A 61 -12.30 1.28 7.04
C GLU A 61 -10.97 1.23 6.25
N TRP A 62 -10.99 1.51 4.95
CA TRP A 62 -9.78 1.55 4.12
C TRP A 62 -8.79 2.65 4.55
N VAL A 63 -9.25 3.77 5.13
CA VAL A 63 -8.36 4.80 5.69
C VAL A 63 -7.68 4.30 6.97
N GLN A 64 -8.42 3.56 7.80
CA GLN A 64 -7.87 2.96 9.02
C GLN A 64 -6.81 1.91 8.67
N LEU A 65 -7.11 1.01 7.72
CA LEU A 65 -6.16 0.03 7.19
C LEU A 65 -4.90 0.69 6.62
N LEU A 66 -5.04 1.81 5.91
CA LEU A 66 -3.89 2.54 5.38
C LEU A 66 -2.99 3.07 6.51
N LYS A 67 -3.56 3.60 7.60
CA LYS A 67 -2.79 4.03 8.77
C LYS A 67 -2.06 2.86 9.43
N GLU A 68 -2.73 1.72 9.57
CA GLU A 68 -2.16 0.50 10.12
C GLU A 68 -0.98 -0.01 9.28
N ILE A 69 -1.15 -0.10 7.95
CA ILE A 69 -0.08 -0.47 7.01
C ILE A 69 1.11 0.47 7.16
N VAL A 70 0.90 1.78 7.23
CA VAL A 70 2.00 2.75 7.39
C VAL A 70 2.70 2.58 8.74
N SER A 71 1.96 2.34 9.83
CA SER A 71 2.56 2.08 11.15
C SER A 71 3.43 0.84 11.13
N LEU A 72 2.90 -0.29 10.65
CA LEU A 72 3.62 -1.55 10.61
C LEU A 72 4.85 -1.48 9.72
N LYS A 73 4.79 -0.78 8.58
CA LYS A 73 5.97 -0.56 7.72
C LYS A 73 7.08 0.20 8.45
N ARG A 74 6.74 1.18 9.30
CA ARG A 74 7.73 1.90 10.13
C ARG A 74 8.30 0.99 11.20
N GLU A 75 7.47 0.20 11.86
CA GLU A 75 7.91 -0.77 12.87
C GLU A 75 8.86 -1.81 12.28
N ILE A 76 8.59 -2.32 11.07
CA ILE A 76 9.47 -3.24 10.34
C ILE A 76 10.83 -2.60 10.03
N ALA A 77 10.84 -1.34 9.60
CA ALA A 77 12.09 -0.62 9.33
C ALA A 77 12.95 -0.49 10.60
N LEU A 78 12.33 -0.15 11.74
CA LEU A 78 13.00 -0.10 13.04
C LEU A 78 13.50 -1.48 13.48
N LEU A 79 12.67 -2.52 13.34
CA LEU A 79 13.04 -3.91 13.63
C LEU A 79 14.28 -4.32 12.83
N ARG A 80 14.30 -4.08 11.51
CA ARG A 80 15.45 -4.38 10.64
C ARG A 80 16.73 -3.72 11.16
N ALA A 81 16.68 -2.41 11.43
CA ALA A 81 17.84 -1.67 11.92
C ALA A 81 18.35 -2.19 13.27
N GLN A 82 17.43 -2.55 14.18
CA GLN A 82 17.78 -3.15 15.47
C GLN A 82 18.42 -4.52 15.30
N LEU A 83 17.84 -5.39 14.48
CA LEU A 83 18.35 -6.73 14.21
C LEU A 83 19.74 -6.71 13.58
N ILE A 84 19.97 -5.84 12.59
CA ILE A 84 21.29 -5.64 11.98
C ILE A 84 22.30 -5.14 13.02
N THR A 85 21.91 -4.18 13.86
CA THR A 85 22.80 -3.67 14.92
C THR A 85 23.17 -4.76 15.92
N GLN A 86 22.17 -5.55 16.35
CA GLN A 86 22.39 -6.68 17.25
C GLN A 86 23.26 -7.78 16.61
N SER A 87 23.07 -8.08 15.32
CA SER A 87 23.86 -9.08 14.60
C SER A 87 25.33 -8.64 14.47
N ARG A 88 25.58 -7.35 14.21
CA ARG A 88 26.93 -6.77 14.20
C ARG A 88 27.61 -6.86 15.57
N ARG A 89 26.90 -6.49 16.64
CA ARG A 89 27.43 -6.59 18.02
C ARG A 89 27.76 -8.02 18.41
N ARG A 90 26.86 -8.97 18.12
CA ARG A 90 27.09 -10.40 18.40
C ARG A 90 28.25 -10.97 17.57
N ARG A 91 28.36 -10.59 16.29
CA ARG A 91 29.51 -10.97 15.44
C ARG A 91 30.84 -10.49 16.01
N PHE A 92 30.89 -9.26 16.54
CA PHE A 92 32.10 -8.73 17.15
C PHE A 92 32.53 -9.53 18.40
N VAL A 93 31.58 -9.97 19.23
CA VAL A 93 31.88 -10.88 20.35
C VAL A 93 32.37 -12.23 19.83
N LEU A 94 31.78 -12.70 18.73
CA LEU A 94 32.10 -13.98 18.09
C LEU A 94 33.38 -13.99 17.23
N SER A 95 34.03 -12.85 17.01
CA SER A 95 35.32 -12.81 16.31
C SER A 95 36.52 -13.08 17.24
N SER A 96 36.28 -13.26 18.55
CA SER A 96 37.34 -13.58 19.51
C SER A 96 37.82 -15.03 19.37
N ALA A 97 39.14 -15.27 19.51
CA ALA A 97 39.77 -16.56 19.17
C ALA A 97 39.38 -17.75 20.08
N ARG A 98 38.61 -17.53 21.16
CA ARG A 98 38.34 -18.53 22.20
C ARG A 98 36.85 -18.58 22.57
N ILE A 99 36.02 -19.00 21.62
CA ILE A 99 34.58 -19.08 21.80
C ILE A 99 34.14 -20.53 21.96
N ARG A 100 33.25 -20.77 22.92
CA ARG A 100 32.63 -22.08 23.11
C ARG A 100 31.70 -22.41 21.94
N PRO A 101 31.67 -23.65 21.44
CA PRO A 101 30.78 -24.04 20.34
C PRO A 101 29.30 -23.74 20.63
N ALA A 102 28.86 -23.93 21.88
CA ALA A 102 27.50 -23.60 22.32
C ALA A 102 27.12 -22.12 22.11
N THR A 103 28.07 -21.19 22.27
CA THR A 103 27.83 -19.75 22.03
C THR A 103 27.62 -19.47 20.54
N ARG A 104 28.34 -20.19 19.66
CA ARG A 104 28.18 -20.09 18.21
C ARG A 104 26.84 -20.65 17.77
N GLU A 105 26.45 -21.81 18.28
CA GLU A 105 25.14 -22.43 18.00
C GLU A 105 23.97 -21.55 18.44
N ALA A 106 24.03 -21.00 19.67
CA ALA A 106 23.01 -20.09 20.16
C ALA A 106 22.87 -18.83 19.27
N TYR A 107 23.97 -18.33 18.71
CA TYR A 107 23.92 -17.22 17.76
C TYR A 107 23.27 -17.60 16.43
N LEU A 108 23.59 -18.79 15.88
CA LEU A 108 22.95 -19.26 14.66
C LEU A 108 21.45 -19.49 14.83
N GLN A 109 21.03 -20.08 15.95
CA GLN A 109 19.63 -20.24 16.31
C GLN A 109 18.92 -18.88 16.40
N TRP A 110 19.55 -17.90 17.06
CA TRP A 110 19.04 -16.54 17.11
C TRP A 110 18.90 -15.93 15.70
N CYS A 111 19.89 -16.11 14.81
CA CYS A 111 19.81 -15.62 13.43
C CYS A 111 18.62 -16.23 12.68
N VAL A 112 18.41 -17.54 12.78
CA VAL A 112 17.28 -18.23 12.12
C VAL A 112 15.94 -17.71 12.64
N GLN A 113 15.79 -17.59 13.97
CA GLN A 113 14.57 -17.08 14.60
C GLN A 113 14.26 -15.64 14.18
N MET A 114 15.27 -14.76 14.19
CA MET A 114 15.06 -13.35 13.83
C MET A 114 14.79 -13.15 12.35
N ARG A 115 15.43 -13.96 11.48
CA ARG A 115 15.13 -13.98 10.05
C ARG A 115 13.68 -14.37 9.79
N ALA A 116 13.20 -15.42 10.45
CA ALA A 116 11.81 -15.87 10.34
C ALA A 116 10.82 -14.83 10.87
N LEU A 117 11.12 -14.19 12.00
CA LEU A 117 10.32 -13.09 12.55
C LEU A 117 10.20 -11.93 11.54
N TYR A 118 11.31 -11.50 10.94
CA TYR A 118 11.32 -10.43 9.95
C TYR A 118 10.47 -10.79 8.72
N GLN A 119 10.62 -12.01 8.19
CA GLN A 119 9.81 -12.52 7.09
C GLN A 119 8.32 -12.52 7.43
N GLN A 120 7.95 -12.98 8.62
CA GLN A 120 6.56 -13.01 9.08
C GLN A 120 5.94 -11.60 9.09
N ARG A 121 6.68 -10.60 9.57
CA ARG A 121 6.20 -9.20 9.60
C ARG A 121 5.99 -8.63 8.19
N LEU A 122 6.86 -8.95 7.23
CA LEU A 122 6.65 -8.56 5.83
C LEU A 122 5.37 -9.18 5.25
N CYS A 123 5.12 -10.46 5.53
CA CYS A 123 3.92 -11.17 5.09
C CYS A 123 2.64 -10.62 5.73
N GLU A 124 2.69 -10.25 7.01
CA GLU A 124 1.58 -9.62 7.73
C GLU A 124 1.13 -8.32 7.05
N VAL A 125 2.08 -7.44 6.70
CA VAL A 125 1.77 -6.22 5.94
C VAL A 125 1.17 -6.55 4.57
N ASN A 126 1.67 -7.56 3.87
CA ASN A 126 1.12 -7.95 2.58
C ASN A 126 -0.36 -8.39 2.68
N LEU A 127 -0.75 -9.09 3.75
CA LEU A 127 -2.15 -9.43 3.99
C LEU A 127 -3.02 -8.19 4.18
N LEU A 128 -2.54 -7.20 4.92
CA LEU A 128 -3.26 -5.93 5.10
C LEU A 128 -3.36 -5.14 3.79
N VAL A 129 -2.29 -5.11 2.98
CA VAL A 129 -2.31 -4.48 1.65
C VAL A 129 -3.30 -5.18 0.71
N LEU A 130 -3.45 -6.50 0.81
CA LEU A 130 -4.46 -7.23 0.05
C LEU A 130 -5.87 -6.86 0.48
N ARG A 131 -6.14 -6.83 1.79
CA ARG A 131 -7.43 -6.37 2.33
C ARG A 131 -7.73 -4.94 1.89
N PHE A 132 -6.75 -4.04 2.00
CA PHE A 132 -6.86 -2.66 1.51
C PHE A 132 -7.21 -2.61 0.03
N SER A 133 -6.54 -3.42 -0.80
CA SER A 133 -6.78 -3.47 -2.25
C SER A 133 -8.20 -3.92 -2.62
N LEU A 134 -8.87 -4.67 -1.74
CA LEU A 134 -10.25 -5.13 -1.96
C LEU A 134 -11.31 -4.10 -1.55
N ILE A 135 -11.02 -3.25 -0.55
CA ILE A 135 -11.99 -2.35 0.07
C ILE A 135 -11.82 -0.89 -0.37
N ALA A 136 -10.60 -0.51 -0.79
CA ALA A 136 -10.30 0.85 -1.19
C ALA A 136 -10.96 1.23 -2.54
N PRO A 137 -11.45 2.48 -2.70
CA PRO A 137 -11.91 2.98 -3.99
C PRO A 137 -10.84 2.86 -5.08
N PRO A 138 -11.20 2.72 -6.37
CA PRO A 138 -10.25 2.58 -7.48
C PRO A 138 -9.18 3.69 -7.54
N SER A 139 -9.52 4.90 -7.08
CA SER A 139 -8.60 6.04 -7.01
C SER A 139 -7.55 5.96 -5.88
N GLN A 140 -7.73 5.07 -4.92
CA GLN A 140 -6.91 4.97 -3.70
C GLN A 140 -6.00 3.72 -3.69
N VAL A 141 -6.21 2.77 -4.60
CA VAL A 141 -5.59 1.43 -4.54
C VAL A 141 -4.05 1.48 -4.65
N ASP A 142 -3.49 2.50 -5.29
CA ASP A 142 -2.03 2.63 -5.47
C ASP A 142 -1.31 3.25 -4.28
N ARG A 143 -2.03 3.65 -3.23
CA ARG A 143 -1.43 4.21 -2.01
C ARG A 143 -0.66 3.19 -1.16
N ALA A 144 -0.90 1.90 -1.35
CA ALA A 144 -0.25 0.84 -0.57
C ALA A 144 0.26 -0.27 -1.49
N LEU A 145 1.59 -0.38 -1.62
CA LEU A 145 2.23 -1.45 -2.36
C LEU A 145 2.67 -2.59 -1.43
N PRO A 146 2.48 -3.85 -1.84
CA PRO A 146 2.96 -5.00 -1.09
C PRO A 146 4.47 -5.11 -1.19
N TYR A 147 5.09 -5.65 -0.15
CA TYR A 147 6.49 -6.05 -0.18
C TYR A 147 6.72 -7.21 -1.14
N ARG A 148 7.82 -7.11 -1.89
CA ARG A 148 8.38 -8.26 -2.61
C ARG A 148 9.23 -9.06 -1.63
N VAL A 149 8.56 -9.93 -0.85
CA VAL A 149 9.18 -10.63 0.30
C VAL A 149 10.50 -11.30 -0.06
N VAL A 150 10.60 -11.99 -1.20
CA VAL A 150 11.85 -12.64 -1.62
C VAL A 150 13.00 -11.65 -1.74
N VAL A 151 12.79 -10.52 -2.43
CA VAL A 151 13.82 -9.49 -2.65
C VAL A 151 14.20 -8.81 -1.33
N GLU A 152 13.22 -8.53 -0.48
CA GLU A 152 13.47 -7.93 0.84
C GLU A 152 14.25 -8.88 1.77
N MET A 153 13.97 -10.18 1.69
CA MET A 153 14.70 -11.20 2.46
C MET A 153 16.12 -11.35 1.96
N GLU A 154 16.35 -11.36 0.64
CA GLU A 154 17.69 -11.38 0.06
C GLU A 154 18.52 -10.17 0.51
N ALA A 155 17.93 -8.96 0.44
CA ALA A 155 18.59 -7.75 0.91
C ALA A 155 18.82 -7.74 2.44
N PHE A 156 17.93 -8.34 3.21
CA PHE A 156 18.13 -8.50 4.64
C PHE A 156 19.26 -9.49 4.96
N ASP A 157 19.30 -10.62 4.26
CA ASP A 157 20.27 -11.69 4.48
C ASP A 157 21.70 -11.24 4.20
N THR A 158 21.92 -10.41 3.17
CA THR A 158 23.25 -9.84 2.86
C THR A 158 23.78 -8.94 3.98
N GLU A 159 22.92 -8.24 4.69
CA GLU A 159 23.30 -7.35 5.79
C GLU A 159 23.37 -8.10 7.14
N PHE A 160 22.46 -9.05 7.35
CA PHE A 160 22.21 -9.68 8.63
C PHE A 160 23.09 -10.91 8.90
N LEU A 161 23.35 -11.76 7.89
CA LEU A 161 24.03 -13.05 8.06
C LEU A 161 25.57 -12.96 7.93
N PRO A 162 26.34 -13.85 8.59
CA PRO A 162 27.81 -13.87 8.53
C PRO A 162 28.38 -14.60 7.30
N CYS A 163 27.59 -15.47 6.66
CA CYS A 163 27.95 -16.32 5.54
C CYS A 163 26.66 -16.73 4.80
N PRO A 164 26.74 -17.11 3.51
CA PRO A 164 25.56 -17.44 2.71
C PRO A 164 24.77 -18.61 3.35
N LEU A 165 23.44 -18.54 3.22
CA LEU A 165 22.45 -19.49 3.76
C LEU A 165 22.76 -20.96 3.49
N THR A 166 23.55 -21.25 2.46
CA THR A 166 24.02 -22.57 2.03
C THR A 166 24.80 -23.35 3.09
N ALA A 167 25.34 -22.66 4.11
CA ALA A 167 26.13 -23.29 5.18
C ALA A 167 25.34 -23.59 6.46
N LEU A 168 24.03 -23.28 6.50
CA LEU A 168 23.19 -23.58 7.66
C LEU A 168 22.47 -24.91 7.43
N PRO A 169 22.56 -25.88 8.37
CA PRO A 169 21.78 -27.10 8.25
C PRO A 169 20.30 -26.73 8.21
N GLU A 170 19.56 -27.38 7.32
CA GLU A 170 18.15 -27.12 7.05
C GLU A 170 17.32 -27.13 8.35
N LEU A 171 17.19 -25.97 8.99
CA LEU A 171 16.24 -25.72 10.08
C LEU A 171 14.85 -25.49 9.48
N SER A 172 14.42 -26.46 8.66
CA SER A 172 13.19 -26.44 7.87
C SER A 172 11.95 -26.85 8.67
N SER A 173 12.02 -27.20 9.96
CA SER A 173 10.93 -27.98 10.57
C SER A 173 10.25 -27.44 11.82
N ALA A 174 10.59 -26.26 12.36
CA ALA A 174 9.97 -25.86 13.63
C ALA A 174 9.85 -24.34 13.86
N ILE A 175 8.96 -23.70 13.12
CA ILE A 175 8.23 -22.55 13.67
C ILE A 175 6.75 -22.81 13.39
N PRO A 176 5.94 -23.14 14.41
CA PRO A 176 4.50 -23.26 14.25
C PRO A 176 3.94 -21.88 13.87
N LEU A 177 3.64 -21.69 12.60
CA LEU A 177 2.83 -20.59 12.10
C LEU A 177 1.36 -20.84 12.49
N GLU A 178 1.07 -20.94 13.79
CA GLU A 178 -0.31 -20.95 14.27
C GLU A 178 -0.81 -19.52 14.48
N ARG A 179 -1.13 -18.87 13.36
CA ARG A 179 -2.40 -18.15 13.23
C ARG A 179 -2.86 -18.37 11.79
N LYS A 180 -3.97 -19.12 11.64
CA LYS A 180 -4.60 -19.46 10.35
C LYS A 180 -4.56 -18.27 9.40
N ALA A 181 -3.66 -18.33 8.41
CA ALA A 181 -3.79 -17.49 7.22
C ALA A 181 -5.10 -17.92 6.53
N PRO A 182 -5.96 -16.99 6.10
CA PRO A 182 -7.07 -17.36 5.25
C PRO A 182 -6.50 -18.06 4.02
N ASP A 183 -7.13 -19.16 3.62
CA ASP A 183 -6.75 -20.03 2.49
C ASP A 183 -6.93 -19.31 1.15
N ILE A 184 -6.17 -18.23 0.95
CA ILE A 184 -6.14 -17.47 -0.29
C ILE A 184 -5.07 -18.14 -1.13
N LYS A 185 -5.52 -19.09 -1.96
CA LYS A 185 -4.69 -19.84 -2.91
C LYS A 185 -3.69 -18.89 -3.56
N GLU A 186 -2.40 -19.18 -3.43
CA GLU A 186 -1.30 -18.39 -3.95
C GLU A 186 -1.46 -18.08 -5.46
N GLY A 187 -2.16 -18.95 -6.19
CA GLY A 187 -2.57 -18.76 -7.57
C GLY A 187 -3.53 -17.57 -7.80
N PHE A 188 -4.42 -17.26 -6.85
CA PHE A 188 -5.32 -16.10 -6.90
C PHE A 188 -4.55 -14.79 -6.76
N LEU A 189 -3.61 -14.73 -5.81
CA LEU A 189 -2.72 -13.58 -5.62
C LEU A 189 -1.82 -13.37 -6.85
N ARG A 190 -1.21 -14.44 -7.37
CA ARG A 190 -0.41 -14.36 -8.62
C ARG A 190 -1.26 -13.91 -9.81
N ARG A 191 -2.53 -14.32 -9.90
CA ARG A 191 -3.44 -13.95 -10.98
C ARG A 191 -3.90 -12.48 -10.85
N LEU A 192 -4.24 -12.01 -9.65
CA LEU A 192 -4.55 -10.60 -9.38
C LEU A 192 -3.35 -9.68 -9.64
N MET A 193 -2.16 -10.07 -9.18
CA MET A 193 -0.93 -9.31 -9.41
C MET A 193 -0.57 -9.30 -10.90
N ARG A 194 -0.69 -10.42 -11.64
CA ARG A 194 -0.46 -10.44 -13.11
C ARG A 194 -1.44 -9.55 -13.88
N ILE A 195 -2.71 -9.50 -13.46
CA ILE A 195 -3.72 -8.63 -14.08
C ILE A 195 -3.38 -7.15 -13.81
N ARG A 196 -2.94 -6.81 -12.59
CA ARG A 196 -2.63 -5.45 -12.18
C ARG A 196 -1.31 -4.90 -12.75
N TYR A 197 -0.25 -5.70 -12.80
CA TYR A 197 1.07 -5.25 -13.29
C TYR A 197 1.25 -5.33 -14.81
N ARG A 198 0.25 -5.83 -15.56
CA ARG A 198 0.29 -5.89 -17.03
C ARG A 198 0.43 -4.53 -17.70
N HIS A 199 -0.02 -3.47 -17.04
CA HIS A 199 -0.02 -2.10 -17.57
C HIS A 199 1.23 -1.29 -17.17
N LEU A 200 2.06 -1.79 -16.24
CA LEU A 200 3.27 -1.13 -15.76
C LEU A 200 4.55 -1.59 -16.49
N GLN A 201 4.44 -2.48 -17.49
CA GLN A 201 5.55 -3.01 -18.30
C GLN A 201 5.46 -2.63 -19.79
N LYS A 202 4.83 -1.50 -20.14
CA LYS A 202 5.08 -0.93 -21.48
C LYS A 202 6.41 -0.18 -21.43
N PRO A 203 7.43 -0.55 -22.21
CA PRO A 203 8.67 0.21 -22.26
C PRO A 203 8.34 1.62 -22.76
N SER A 204 8.85 2.64 -22.06
CA SER A 204 8.95 3.99 -22.61
C SER A 204 9.69 3.87 -23.93
N LYS A 205 9.01 4.23 -25.03
CA LYS A 205 9.70 4.62 -26.25
C LYS A 205 10.38 5.97 -26.03
#